data_AF-S3I2M9-F1
#
_entry.id   AF-S3I2M9-F1
#
_cell.length_a   1.000
_cell.length_b   1.000
_cell.length_c   1.000
_cell.angle_alpha   90.00
_cell.angle_beta   90.00
_cell.angle_gamma   90.00
#
_symmetry.space_group_name_H-M   'P 1'
#
loop_
_entity.id
_entity.type
_entity.pdbx_description
1 polymer ?
#
loop_
_entity_poly.entity_id
_entity_poly.type
_entity_poly.pdbx_seq_one_letter_code
_entity_poly.pdbx_strand_id
1 'polypeptide(L)'
;KAYKQNPYPQSAPAFRRRLDRIFTLRTGYEALDKLLERLHRRKYELLKVLEHPDIPLHTNASENDLRTFVTKRKISGGTMSEDGRVARDVMLGLMKTCQKLGLSFYHFLGDRLGIGKGHAVPPLPAIILARA
;
A
#
# COMPACT_ATOMS: atom_id res chain seq x y z
N LYS A 1 -9.24 16.38 3.28
CA LYS A 1 -8.88 16.62 1.86
C LYS A 1 -8.40 18.06 1.64
N ALA A 2 -9.19 19.09 1.96
CA ALA A 2 -8.78 20.51 1.83
C ALA A 2 -7.45 20.85 2.52
N TYR A 3 -7.21 20.38 3.75
CA TYR A 3 -5.93 20.60 4.45
C TYR A 3 -4.70 20.10 3.66
N LYS A 4 -4.82 19.00 2.90
CA LYS A 4 -3.70 18.49 2.08
C LYS A 4 -3.38 19.42 0.90
N GLN A 5 -4.39 20.09 0.34
CA GLN A 5 -4.23 21.03 -0.77
C GLN A 5 -3.68 22.38 -0.31
N ASN A 6 -4.02 22.80 0.91
CA ASN A 6 -3.52 24.02 1.53
C ASN A 6 -3.29 23.79 3.03
N PRO A 7 -2.11 23.28 3.43
CA PRO A 7 -1.83 22.95 4.82
C PRO A 7 -1.64 24.23 5.64
N TYR A 8 -2.47 24.37 6.67
CA TYR A 8 -2.36 25.48 7.62
C TYR A 8 -2.00 24.94 9.00
N PRO A 9 -0.71 24.96 9.40
CA PRO A 9 -0.23 24.32 10.63
C PRO A 9 -0.99 24.71 11.89
N GLN A 10 -1.46 25.96 11.97
CA GLN A 10 -2.23 26.44 13.13
C GLN A 10 -3.60 25.76 13.28
N SER A 11 -4.12 25.10 12.23
CA SER A 11 -5.36 24.32 12.31
C SER A 11 -5.14 22.87 12.80
N ALA A 12 -3.90 22.36 12.82
CA ALA A 12 -3.59 21.00 13.28
C ALA A 12 -4.07 20.70 14.71
N PRO A 13 -3.94 21.62 15.70
CA PRO A 13 -4.52 21.42 17.03
C PRO A 13 -6.04 21.26 17.04
N ALA A 14 -6.76 21.90 16.11
CA ALA A 14 -8.21 21.75 16.00
C ALA A 14 -8.59 20.35 15.50
N PHE A 15 -7.86 19.80 14.52
CA PHE A 15 -8.05 18.41 14.07
C PHE A 15 -7.78 17.40 15.19
N ARG A 16 -6.68 17.59 15.95
CA ARG A 16 -6.35 16.73 17.09
C ARG A 16 -7.46 16.72 18.13
N ARG A 17 -7.96 17.89 18.54
CA ARG A 17 -9.08 18.02 19.50
C ARG A 17 -10.37 17.40 18.98
N ARG A 18 -10.70 17.60 17.69
CA ARG A 18 -11.89 17.02 17.08
C ARG A 18 -11.82 15.50 17.02
N LEU A 19 -10.64 14.95 16.71
CA LEU A 19 -10.41 13.50 16.74
C LEU A 19 -10.63 12.97 18.17
N ASP A 20 -9.99 13.57 19.17
CA ASP A 20 -10.21 13.16 20.57
C ASP A 20 -11.69 13.15 20.92
N ARG A 21 -12.39 14.26 20.66
CA ARG A 21 -13.83 14.38 20.93
C ARG A 21 -14.66 13.25 20.32
N ILE A 22 -14.36 12.82 19.10
CA ILE A 22 -15.13 11.77 18.41
C ILE A 22 -14.79 10.38 18.97
N PHE A 23 -13.51 10.10 19.16
CA PHE A 23 -13.06 8.74 19.49
C PHE A 23 -13.06 8.44 21.00
N THR A 24 -13.28 9.44 21.86
CA THR A 24 -13.55 9.25 23.29
C THR A 24 -15.04 9.18 23.62
N LEU A 25 -15.93 9.23 22.62
CA LEU A 25 -17.37 9.06 22.84
C LEU A 25 -17.67 7.67 23.41
N ARG A 26 -18.61 7.62 24.35
CA ARG A 26 -19.23 6.38 24.83
C ARG A 26 -20.61 6.29 24.21
N THR A 27 -20.81 5.25 23.42
CA THR A 27 -22.04 5.05 22.64
C THR A 27 -23.01 4.11 23.34
N GLY A 28 -22.54 3.33 24.33
CA GLY A 28 -23.32 2.28 24.98
C GLY A 28 -23.33 0.96 24.19
N TYR A 29 -22.74 0.94 22.99
CA TYR A 29 -22.55 -0.27 22.19
C TYR A 29 -21.11 -0.76 22.32
N GLU A 30 -20.92 -1.87 23.03
CA GLU A 30 -19.59 -2.39 23.39
C GLU A 30 -18.66 -2.56 22.18
N ALA A 31 -19.16 -3.10 21.08
CA ALA A 31 -18.35 -3.32 19.86
C ALA A 31 -17.87 -2.00 19.24
N LEU A 32 -18.74 -0.97 19.24
CA LEU A 32 -18.40 0.35 18.71
C LEU A 32 -17.42 1.07 19.65
N ASP A 33 -17.66 1.01 20.96
CA ASP A 33 -16.78 1.63 21.96
C ASP A 33 -15.37 1.04 21.92
N LYS A 34 -15.25 -0.29 21.76
CA LYS A 34 -13.95 -0.97 21.55
C LYS A 34 -13.28 -0.53 20.24
N LEU A 35 -14.06 -0.35 19.17
CA LEU A 35 -13.52 0.13 17.89
C LEU A 35 -13.00 1.57 18.00
N LEU A 36 -13.76 2.45 18.65
CA LEU A 36 -13.38 3.85 18.86
C LEU A 36 -12.10 3.95 19.68
N GLU A 37 -11.99 3.16 20.76
CA GLU A 37 -10.79 3.11 21.59
C GLU A 37 -9.56 2.62 20.79
N ARG A 38 -9.72 1.56 20.00
CA ARG A 38 -8.62 1.04 19.16
C ARG A 38 -8.15 2.07 18.13
N LEU A 39 -9.08 2.81 17.53
CA LEU A 39 -8.74 3.87 16.57
C LEU A 39 -8.11 5.09 17.27
N HIS A 40 -8.58 5.44 18.47
CA HIS A 40 -8.00 6.51 19.29
C HIS A 40 -6.53 6.25 19.63
N ARG A 41 -6.18 5.01 20.00
CA ARG A 41 -4.79 4.60 20.26
C ARG A 41 -3.86 4.81 19.06
N ARG A 42 -4.39 4.81 17.83
CA ARG A 42 -3.65 5.07 16.59
C ARG A 42 -3.75 6.51 16.09
N LYS A 43 -4.20 7.45 16.94
CA LYS A 43 -4.37 8.88 16.60
C LYS A 43 -3.17 9.50 15.90
N TYR A 44 -1.96 9.19 16.36
CA TYR A 44 -0.73 9.73 15.76
C TYR A 44 -0.59 9.32 14.29
N GLU A 45 -0.79 8.03 14.00
CA GLU A 45 -0.74 7.49 12.64
C GLU A 45 -1.87 8.07 11.77
N LEU A 46 -3.10 8.15 12.30
CA LEU A 46 -4.26 8.67 11.58
C LEU A 46 -4.14 10.16 11.22
N LEU A 47 -3.37 10.92 12.01
CA LEU A 47 -3.14 12.35 11.79
C LEU A 47 -1.78 12.68 11.17
N LYS A 48 -1.02 11.66 10.72
CA LYS A 48 0.33 11.85 10.15
C LYS A 48 0.36 12.82 8.96
N VAL A 49 -0.72 12.90 8.21
CA VAL A 49 -0.92 13.85 7.10
C VAL A 49 -0.84 15.33 7.53
N LEU A 50 -1.04 15.64 8.81
CA LEU A 50 -0.90 16.99 9.33
C LEU A 50 0.57 17.44 9.35
N GLU A 51 1.49 16.48 9.47
CA GLU A 51 2.95 16.66 9.45
C GLU A 51 3.52 16.48 8.03
N HIS A 52 2.97 15.54 7.26
CA HIS A 52 3.38 15.23 5.90
C HIS A 52 2.19 15.32 4.93
N PRO A 53 1.83 16.52 4.45
CA PRO A 53 0.65 16.71 3.60
C PRO A 53 0.72 15.91 2.29
N ASP A 54 1.91 15.60 1.80
CA ASP A 54 2.17 14.85 0.58
C ASP A 54 1.68 13.39 0.64
N ILE A 55 1.63 12.77 1.82
CA ILE A 55 1.19 11.37 1.96
C ILE A 55 -0.31 11.21 1.67
N PRO A 56 -0.75 10.07 1.09
CA PRO A 56 -2.17 9.79 0.91
C PRO A 56 -2.94 9.70 2.24
N LEU A 57 -4.21 10.14 2.24
CA LEU A 57 -5.14 10.00 3.39
C LEU A 57 -5.74 8.59 3.53
N HIS A 58 -5.40 7.68 2.63
CA HIS A 58 -6.00 6.36 2.50
C HIS A 58 -4.92 5.33 2.19
N THR A 59 -5.23 4.07 2.48
CA THR A 59 -4.35 2.91 2.27
C THR A 59 -4.54 2.22 0.92
N ASN A 60 -5.31 2.82 -0.01
CA ASN A 60 -5.69 2.20 -1.28
C ASN A 60 -4.51 1.59 -2.06
N ALA A 61 -3.36 2.27 -2.11
CA ALA A 61 -2.18 1.77 -2.81
C ALA A 61 -1.66 0.47 -2.17
N SER A 62 -1.51 0.47 -0.85
CA SER A 62 -1.09 -0.70 -0.07
C SER A 62 -2.11 -1.85 -0.17
N GLU A 63 -3.40 -1.56 -0.10
CA GLU A 63 -4.46 -2.56 -0.29
C GLU A 63 -4.45 -3.16 -1.70
N ASN A 64 -4.21 -2.33 -2.72
CA ASN A 64 -4.09 -2.80 -4.10
C ASN A 64 -2.86 -3.70 -4.32
N ASP A 65 -1.75 -3.38 -3.65
CA ASP A 65 -0.54 -4.22 -3.65
C ASP A 65 -0.82 -5.60 -3.02
N LEU A 66 -1.54 -5.63 -1.89
CA LEU A 66 -1.90 -6.88 -1.19
C LEU A 66 -3.01 -7.69 -1.89
N ARG A 67 -3.92 -7.02 -2.62
CA ARG A 67 -5.09 -7.67 -3.24
C ARG A 67 -4.70 -8.83 -4.14
N THR A 68 -3.68 -8.66 -4.98
CA THR A 68 -3.22 -9.74 -5.88
C THR A 68 -2.74 -10.97 -5.12
N PHE A 69 -2.01 -10.76 -4.02
CA PHE A 69 -1.55 -11.86 -3.16
C PHE A 69 -2.72 -12.59 -2.50
N VAL A 70 -3.66 -11.84 -1.91
CA VAL A 70 -4.84 -12.41 -1.25
C VAL A 70 -5.71 -13.18 -2.23
N THR A 71 -5.96 -12.63 -3.43
CA THR A 71 -6.70 -13.31 -4.49
C THR A 71 -5.99 -14.58 -4.94
N LYS A 72 -4.68 -14.55 -5.19
CA LYS A 72 -3.91 -15.75 -5.57
C LYS A 72 -3.98 -16.82 -4.49
N ARG A 73 -3.79 -16.44 -3.22
CA ARG A 73 -3.89 -17.36 -2.07
C ARG A 73 -5.29 -17.99 -1.98
N LYS A 74 -6.35 -17.21 -2.17
CA LYS A 74 -7.73 -17.69 -2.14
C LYS A 74 -7.99 -18.72 -3.25
N ILE A 75 -7.52 -18.46 -4.47
CA ILE A 75 -7.71 -19.35 -5.62
C ILE A 75 -6.85 -20.62 -5.50
N SER A 76 -5.62 -20.52 -5.01
CA SER A 76 -4.69 -21.65 -4.94
C SER A 76 -4.81 -22.49 -3.65
N GLY A 77 -5.68 -22.12 -2.72
CA GLY A 77 -5.73 -22.74 -1.39
C GLY A 77 -4.49 -22.48 -0.52
N GLY A 78 -3.66 -21.50 -0.87
CA GLY A 78 -2.38 -21.25 -0.21
C GLY A 78 -1.16 -21.82 -0.94
N THR A 79 -0.05 -21.98 -0.23
CA THR A 79 1.17 -22.65 -0.71
C THR A 79 1.39 -23.93 0.08
N MET A 80 1.74 -24.99 -0.64
CA MET A 80 1.92 -26.34 -0.08
C MET A 80 3.39 -26.70 0.15
N SER A 81 4.32 -25.86 -0.33
CA SER A 81 5.76 -26.02 -0.14
C SER A 81 6.44 -24.67 -0.02
N GLU A 82 7.64 -24.67 0.56
CA GLU A 82 8.49 -23.48 0.66
C GLU A 82 8.93 -22.99 -0.72
N ASP A 83 9.37 -23.89 -1.60
CA ASP A 83 9.74 -23.54 -2.98
C ASP A 83 8.59 -22.88 -3.74
N GLY A 84 7.36 -23.40 -3.56
CA GLY A 84 6.17 -22.80 -4.16
C GLY A 84 5.85 -21.42 -3.60
N ARG A 85 6.15 -21.18 -2.32
CA ARG A 85 6.03 -19.86 -1.68
C ARG A 85 7.05 -18.88 -2.25
N VAL A 86 8.32 -19.28 -2.31
CA VAL A 86 9.40 -18.47 -2.88
C VAL A 86 9.10 -18.12 -4.33
N ALA A 87 8.75 -19.11 -5.17
CA ALA A 87 8.44 -18.88 -6.57
C ALA A 87 7.26 -17.89 -6.74
N ARG A 88 6.18 -18.06 -5.96
CA ARG A 88 5.03 -17.15 -6.00
C ARG A 88 5.41 -15.73 -5.59
N ASP A 89 6.10 -15.58 -4.46
CA ASP A 89 6.45 -14.27 -3.90
C ASP A 89 7.40 -13.51 -4.84
N VAL A 90 8.40 -14.20 -5.42
CA VAL A 90 9.31 -13.64 -6.43
C VAL A 90 8.56 -13.21 -7.70
N MET A 91 7.74 -14.09 -8.27
CA MET A 91 7.03 -13.78 -9.53
C MET A 91 6.02 -12.65 -9.35
N LEU A 92 5.29 -12.62 -8.23
CA LEU A 92 4.39 -11.51 -7.90
C LEU A 92 5.15 -10.20 -7.70
N GLY A 93 6.29 -10.24 -7.02
CA GLY A 93 7.16 -9.07 -6.81
C GLY A 93 7.66 -8.48 -8.14
N LEU A 94 8.17 -9.33 -9.03
CA LEU A 94 8.62 -8.93 -10.36
C LEU A 94 7.49 -8.33 -11.20
N MET A 95 6.32 -9.00 -11.22
CA MET A 95 5.14 -8.52 -11.95
C MET A 95 4.66 -7.16 -11.43
N LYS A 96 4.55 -6.98 -10.11
CA LYS A 96 4.13 -5.71 -9.50
C LYS A 96 5.14 -4.60 -9.75
N THR A 97 6.44 -4.91 -9.74
CA THR A 97 7.49 -3.95 -10.06
C THR A 97 7.40 -3.49 -11.52
N CYS A 98 7.23 -4.43 -12.46
CA CYS A 98 7.01 -4.10 -13.87
C CYS A 98 5.79 -3.19 -14.06
N GLN A 99 4.66 -3.51 -13.40
CA GLN A 99 3.45 -2.67 -13.45
C GLN A 99 3.69 -1.25 -12.92
N LYS A 100 4.39 -1.10 -11.78
CA LYS A 100 4.74 0.22 -11.22
C LYS A 100 5.67 1.01 -12.14
N LEU A 101 6.50 0.32 -12.93
CA LEU A 101 7.38 0.94 -13.91
C LEU A 101 6.70 1.20 -15.27
N GLY A 102 5.46 0.75 -15.47
CA GLY A 102 4.77 0.84 -16.77
C GLY A 102 5.32 -0.13 -17.83
N LEU A 103 5.95 -1.23 -17.39
CA LEU A 103 6.53 -2.26 -18.25
C LEU A 103 5.59 -3.46 -18.33
N SER A 104 5.55 -4.10 -19.50
CA SER A 104 4.90 -5.40 -19.65
C SER A 104 5.71 -6.49 -18.93
N PHE A 105 5.09 -7.15 -17.96
CA PHE A 105 5.71 -8.27 -17.26
C PHE A 105 6.09 -9.41 -18.22
N TYR A 106 5.28 -9.67 -19.25
CA TYR A 106 5.55 -10.73 -20.22
C TYR A 106 6.74 -10.40 -21.12
N HIS A 107 6.91 -9.12 -21.53
CA HIS A 107 8.12 -8.72 -22.25
C HIS A 107 9.36 -8.81 -21.35
N PHE A 108 9.26 -8.39 -20.08
CA PHE A 108 10.34 -8.59 -19.12
C PHE A 108 10.69 -10.07 -18.94
N LEU A 109 9.70 -10.94 -18.76
CA LEU A 109 9.93 -12.37 -18.57
C LEU A 109 10.51 -13.01 -19.84
N GLY A 110 10.00 -12.63 -21.01
CA GLY A 110 10.53 -13.08 -22.31
C GLY A 110 11.99 -12.70 -22.50
N ASP A 111 12.35 -11.45 -22.24
CA ASP A 111 13.74 -10.97 -22.26
C ASP A 111 14.65 -11.80 -21.36
N ARG A 112 14.24 -12.07 -20.10
CA ARG A 112 15.04 -12.89 -19.15
C ARG A 112 15.18 -14.35 -19.57
N LEU A 113 14.21 -14.89 -20.31
CA LEU A 113 14.23 -16.27 -20.79
C LEU A 113 14.79 -16.40 -22.22
N GLY A 114 15.17 -15.30 -22.87
CA GLY A 114 15.57 -15.30 -24.29
C GLY A 114 14.43 -15.61 -25.27
N ILE A 115 13.18 -15.41 -24.85
CA ILE A 115 11.96 -15.66 -25.64
C ILE A 115 11.45 -14.34 -26.21
N GLY A 116 11.35 -14.26 -27.54
CA GLY A 116 10.87 -13.06 -28.25
C GLY A 116 12.02 -12.11 -28.59
N LYS A 117 12.45 -12.12 -29.86
CA LYS A 117 13.52 -11.23 -30.35
C LYS A 117 12.99 -9.79 -30.41
N GLY A 118 13.69 -8.83 -29.80
CA GLY A 118 13.46 -7.39 -30.02
C GLY A 118 12.91 -6.56 -28.84
N HIS A 119 12.65 -7.15 -27.68
CA HIS A 119 12.17 -6.43 -26.49
C HIS A 119 13.18 -6.46 -25.35
N ALA A 120 14.36 -5.89 -25.56
CA ALA A 120 15.37 -5.81 -24.50
C ALA A 120 14.86 -4.93 -23.34
N VAL A 121 14.66 -5.51 -22.16
CA VAL A 121 14.21 -4.78 -20.97
C VAL A 121 15.41 -4.54 -20.07
N PRO A 122 15.78 -3.27 -19.79
CA PRO A 122 16.88 -3.00 -18.86
C PRO A 122 16.63 -3.64 -17.49
N PRO A 123 17.68 -3.98 -16.72
CA PRO A 123 17.51 -4.50 -15.37
C PRO A 123 16.60 -3.60 -14.53
N LEU A 124 15.58 -4.17 -13.89
CA LEU A 124 14.62 -3.40 -13.09
C LEU A 124 15.30 -2.47 -12.07
N PRO A 125 16.39 -2.87 -11.37
CA PRO A 125 17.09 -1.97 -10.45
C PRO A 125 17.63 -0.71 -11.14
N ALA A 126 18.15 -0.82 -12.37
CA ALA A 126 18.68 0.32 -13.11
C ALA A 126 17.55 1.31 -13.47
N ILE A 127 16.38 0.80 -13.85
CA ILE A 127 15.21 1.63 -14.17
C ILE A 127 14.68 2.31 -12.90
N ILE A 128 14.67 1.61 -11.77
CA ILE A 128 14.26 2.18 -10.47
C ILE A 128 15.19 3.32 -10.08
N LEU A 129 16.52 3.12 -10.14
CA LEU A 129 17.49 4.15 -9.81
C LEU A 129 17.40 5.37 -10.73
N ALA A 130 17.09 5.17 -12.01
CA ALA A 130 16.90 6.28 -12.95
C ALA A 130 15.62 7.11 -12.70
N ARG A 131 14.68 6.61 -11.88
CA ARG A 131 13.42 7.29 -11.54
C ARG A 131 13.35 7.83 -10.10
N ALA A 132 14.33 7.46 -9.27
CA ALA A 132 14.44 7.91 -7.88
C ALA A 132 15.03 9.32 -7.80
#